data_AF-A0A940X005-F1
#
_entry.id   AF-A0A940X005-F1
#
_cell.length_a   1.000
_cell.length_b   1.000
_cell.length_c   1.000
_cell.angle_alpha   90.00
_cell.angle_beta   90.00
_cell.angle_gamma   90.00
#
_symmetry.space_group_name_H-M   'P 1'
#
loop_
_entity.id
_entity.type
_entity.pdbx_description
1 polymer ?
#
loop_
_entity_poly.entity_id
_entity_poly.type
_entity_poly.pdbx_seq_one_letter_code
_entity_poly.pdbx_strand_id
1 'polypeptide(L)'
;MDTRITPFAIQNQVAIQKPKYTPAQAQESFKTALSQAIKDVNQMQQQSGQKTELLAKGEIDNLHDVMITGQKASITLQATVEVRNKVIEAYQEIMRMQV
;
A
#
# COMPACT_ATOMS: atom_id res chain seq x y z
N MET A 1 -15.02 -54.96 23.29
CA MET A 1 -15.32 -53.53 23.06
C MET A 1 -14.23 -52.73 23.75
N ASP A 2 -13.23 -52.26 23.01
CA ASP A 2 -12.41 -51.11 23.46
C ASP A 2 -11.65 -50.54 22.25
N THR A 3 -12.30 -49.63 21.54
CA THR A 3 -11.68 -48.82 20.49
C THR A 3 -10.84 -47.75 21.17
N ARG A 4 -9.52 -47.92 21.16
CA ARG A 4 -8.55 -46.88 21.54
C ARG A 4 -8.59 -45.76 20.50
N ILE A 5 -9.44 -44.77 20.75
CA ILE A 5 -9.46 -43.49 20.03
C ILE A 5 -8.33 -42.65 20.61
N THR A 6 -7.22 -42.52 19.91
CA THR A 6 -6.21 -41.50 20.20
C THR A 6 -6.83 -40.12 19.97
N PRO A 7 -6.77 -39.19 20.95
CA PRO A 7 -7.23 -37.83 20.73
C PRO A 7 -6.28 -37.14 19.74
N PHE A 8 -6.83 -36.65 18.62
CA PHE A 8 -6.12 -35.76 17.71
C PHE A 8 -5.86 -34.43 18.43
N ALA A 9 -4.61 -34.18 18.81
CA ALA A 9 -4.17 -32.87 19.27
C ALA A 9 -4.10 -31.94 18.05
N ILE A 10 -5.09 -31.07 17.88
CA ILE A 10 -5.01 -29.93 16.97
C ILE A 10 -4.07 -28.90 17.63
N GLN A 11 -2.76 -29.05 17.44
CA GLN A 11 -1.79 -28.00 17.73
C GLN A 11 -1.77 -27.04 16.54
N ASN A 12 -2.83 -26.25 16.36
CA ASN A 12 -2.80 -25.09 15.46
C ASN A 12 -2.60 -23.81 16.26
N GLN A 13 -1.36 -23.61 16.70
CA GLN A 13 -0.91 -22.27 17.09
C GLN A 13 -0.20 -21.66 15.89
N VAL A 14 -0.97 -21.09 14.97
CA VAL A 14 -0.44 -20.02 14.12
C VAL A 14 -0.24 -18.84 15.06
N ALA A 15 0.92 -18.80 15.71
CA ALA A 15 1.38 -17.61 16.40
C ALA A 15 1.44 -16.49 15.36
N ILE A 16 0.46 -15.59 15.38
CA ILE A 16 0.52 -14.33 14.66
C ILE A 16 1.63 -13.52 15.35
N GLN A 17 2.87 -13.75 14.92
CA GLN A 17 4.00 -12.92 15.29
C GLN A 17 3.73 -11.55 14.70
N LYS A 18 3.17 -10.64 15.51
CA LYS A 18 3.14 -9.21 15.20
C LYS A 18 4.60 -8.80 14.99
N PRO A 19 5.01 -8.36 13.78
CA PRO A 19 6.38 -7.95 13.56
C PRO A 19 6.68 -6.80 14.52
N LYS A 20 7.57 -7.05 15.49
CA LYS A 20 8.09 -6.01 16.38
C LYS A 20 9.08 -5.17 15.58
N TYR A 21 8.57 -4.25 14.78
CA TYR A 21 9.41 -3.21 14.20
C TYR A 21 9.93 -2.34 15.32
N THR A 22 11.25 -2.35 15.53
CA THR A 22 11.86 -1.33 16.39
C THR A 22 11.74 0.04 15.69
N PRO A 23 11.72 1.17 16.42
CA PRO A 23 11.67 2.50 15.82
C PRO A 23 12.73 2.71 14.72
N ALA A 24 13.93 2.14 14.90
CA ALA A 24 14.99 2.16 13.90
C ALA A 24 14.66 1.36 12.62
N GLN A 25 14.00 0.20 12.73
CA GLN A 25 13.58 -0.60 11.58
C GLN A 25 12.41 0.05 10.83
N ALA A 26 11.51 0.75 11.54
CA ALA A 26 10.46 1.55 10.93
C ALA A 26 11.04 2.75 10.16
N GLN A 27 12.05 3.42 10.71
CA GLN A 27 12.77 4.53 10.06
C GLN A 27 13.47 4.10 8.77
N GLU A 28 14.17 2.95 8.77
CA GLU A 28 14.86 2.45 7.57
C GLU A 28 13.85 2.00 6.49
N SER A 29 12.74 1.37 6.92
CA SER A 29 11.64 0.99 6.01
C SER A 29 10.99 2.23 5.38
N PHE A 30 10.76 3.29 6.16
CA PHE A 30 10.23 4.56 5.67
C PHE A 30 11.20 5.25 4.69
N LYS A 31 12.50 5.31 5.01
CA LYS A 31 13.52 5.88 4.13
C LYS A 31 13.58 5.13 2.79
N THR A 32 13.48 3.81 2.83
CA THR A 32 13.45 2.96 1.64
C THR A 32 12.20 3.23 0.80
N ALA A 33 11.02 3.25 1.43
CA ALA A 33 9.75 3.56 0.76
C ALA A 33 9.75 4.96 0.13
N LEU A 34 10.28 5.97 0.84
CA LEU A 34 10.40 7.34 0.34
C LEU A 34 11.36 7.43 -0.85
N SER A 35 12.51 6.76 -0.77
CA SER A 35 13.48 6.72 -1.88
C SER A 35 12.88 6.05 -3.11
N GLN A 36 12.09 5.00 -2.92
CA GLN A 36 11.40 4.32 -4.01
C GLN A 36 10.33 5.23 -4.63
N ALA A 37 9.51 5.89 -3.81
CA ALA A 37 8.50 6.82 -4.29
C ALA A 37 9.09 7.97 -5.13
N ILE A 38 10.24 8.52 -4.72
CA ILE A 38 10.94 9.57 -5.49
C ILE A 38 11.40 9.03 -6.86
N LYS A 39 11.93 7.81 -6.90
CA LYS A 39 12.33 7.16 -8.16
C LYS A 39 11.13 6.91 -9.07
N ASP A 40 10.03 6.43 -8.50
CA ASP A 40 8.81 6.13 -9.24
C ASP A 40 8.22 7.42 -9.84
N VAL A 41 8.20 8.53 -9.10
CA VAL A 41 7.77 9.84 -9.62
C VAL A 41 8.67 10.31 -10.77
N ASN A 42 10.00 10.14 -10.67
CA ASN A 42 10.91 10.50 -11.75
C ASN A 42 10.63 9.66 -13.02
N GLN A 43 10.41 8.35 -12.85
CA GLN A 43 10.07 7.47 -13.95
C GLN A 43 8.72 7.83 -14.59
N MET A 44 7.72 8.16 -13.78
CA MET A 44 6.42 8.63 -14.25
C MET A 44 6.52 9.94 -15.03
N GLN A 45 7.37 10.89 -14.60
CA GLN A 45 7.61 12.13 -15.35
C GLN A 45 8.22 11.86 -16.73
N GLN A 46 9.22 10.97 -16.82
CA GLN A 46 9.82 10.59 -18.10
C GLN A 46 8.81 9.91 -19.03
N GLN A 47 8.01 8.98 -18.50
CA GLN A 47 6.94 8.33 -19.26
C GLN A 47 5.86 9.32 -19.70
N SER A 48 5.51 10.29 -18.85
CA SER A 48 4.58 11.35 -19.21
C SER A 48 5.13 12.21 -20.35
N GLY A 49 6.43 12.53 -20.33
CA GLY A 49 7.09 13.26 -21.43
C GLY A 49 6.96 12.53 -22.77
N GLN A 50 7.24 11.22 -22.79
CA GLN A 50 7.06 10.38 -23.98
C GLN A 50 5.59 10.32 -24.43
N LYS A 51 4.65 10.17 -23.50
CA LYS A 51 3.22 10.15 -23.83
C LYS A 51 2.70 11.49 -24.32
N THR A 52 3.20 12.60 -23.81
CA THR A 52 2.89 13.95 -24.32
C THR A 52 3.39 14.12 -25.75
N GLU A 53 4.57 13.58 -26.06
CA GLU A 53 5.10 13.57 -27.43
C GLU A 53 4.23 12.73 -28.38
N LEU A 54 3.74 11.57 -27.93
CA LEU A 54 2.80 10.73 -28.69
C LEU A 54 1.41 11.38 -28.84
N LEU A 55 0.93 12.07 -27.80
CA LEU A 55 -0.32 12.83 -27.84
C LEU A 55 -0.23 14.01 -28.83
N ALA A 56 0.88 14.74 -28.84
CA ALA A 56 1.12 15.82 -29.81
C ALA A 56 1.16 15.31 -31.27
N LYS A 57 1.40 14.01 -31.47
CA LYS A 57 1.30 13.33 -32.76
C LYS A 57 -0.14 12.92 -33.13
N GLY A 58 -1.13 13.15 -32.27
CA GLY A 58 -2.55 13.04 -32.58
C GLY A 58 -3.19 11.65 -32.37
N GLU A 59 -2.59 10.78 -31.55
CA GLU A 59 -2.96 9.36 -31.47
C GLU A 59 -4.08 8.99 -30.46
N ILE A 60 -4.86 9.92 -29.88
CA ILE A 60 -5.87 9.56 -28.86
C ILE A 60 -7.28 10.06 -29.17
N ASP A 61 -8.20 9.10 -29.30
CA ASP A 61 -9.51 9.24 -29.94
C ASP A 61 -10.71 9.01 -28.98
N ASN A 62 -10.50 9.07 -27.65
CA ASN A 62 -11.52 8.61 -26.69
C ASN A 62 -11.74 9.55 -25.49
N LEU A 63 -12.59 10.57 -25.69
CA LEU A 63 -13.05 11.51 -24.65
C LEU A 63 -13.74 10.80 -23.46
N HIS A 64 -14.37 9.65 -23.68
CA HIS A 64 -15.05 8.87 -22.64
C HIS A 64 -14.10 8.29 -21.60
N ASP A 65 -12.91 7.85 -22.02
CA ASP A 65 -11.89 7.31 -21.11
C ASP A 65 -11.35 8.40 -20.16
N VAL A 66 -11.27 9.65 -20.62
CA VAL A 66 -10.82 10.78 -19.79
C VAL A 66 -11.80 11.03 -18.64
N MET A 67 -13.11 11.00 -18.91
CA MET A 67 -14.14 11.19 -17.87
C MET A 67 -14.15 10.04 -16.85
N ILE A 68 -14.08 8.79 -17.32
CA ILE A 68 -14.03 7.60 -16.44
C ILE A 68 -12.76 7.62 -15.59
N THR A 69 -11.62 7.97 -16.19
CA THR A 69 -10.35 8.10 -15.50
C THR A 69 -10.40 9.19 -14.44
N GLY A 70 -11.01 10.35 -14.75
CA GLY A 70 -11.20 11.44 -13.79
C GLY A 70 -12.04 11.03 -12.58
N GLN A 71 -13.15 10.32 -12.80
CA GLN A 71 -13.99 9.80 -11.71
C GLN A 71 -13.23 8.78 -10.87
N LYS A 72 -12.51 7.85 -11.50
CA LYS A 72 -11.70 6.83 -10.81
C LYS A 72 -10.57 7.45 -9.99
N ALA A 73 -9.92 8.48 -10.51
CA ALA A 73 -8.87 9.22 -9.80
C ALA A 73 -9.41 9.91 -8.54
N SER A 74 -10.59 10.54 -8.63
CA SER A 74 -11.25 11.18 -7.49
C SER A 74 -11.54 10.19 -6.35
N ILE A 75 -12.14 9.03 -6.67
CA ILE A 75 -12.44 7.97 -5.70
C ILE A 75 -11.16 7.41 -5.08
N THR A 76 -10.13 7.17 -5.90
CA THR A 76 -8.85 6.65 -5.44
C THR A 76 -8.14 7.63 -4.50
N LEU A 77 -8.21 8.93 -4.79
CA LEU A 77 -7.65 9.97 -3.93
C LEU A 77 -8.34 9.99 -2.57
N GLN A 78 -9.68 9.91 -2.54
CA GLN A 78 -10.44 9.84 -1.29
C GLN A 78 -10.05 8.61 -0.46
N ALA A 79 -9.98 7.43 -1.08
CA ALA A 79 -9.53 6.22 -0.40
C ALA A 79 -8.11 6.34 0.16
N THR A 80 -7.22 7.01 -0.58
CA THR A 80 -5.83 7.24 -0.14
C THR A 80 -5.76 8.14 1.09
N VAL A 81 -6.62 9.16 1.17
CA VAL A 81 -6.70 10.03 2.36
C VAL A 81 -7.15 9.25 3.58
N GLU A 82 -8.16 8.39 3.44
CA GLU A 82 -8.65 7.54 4.54
C GLU A 82 -7.57 6.57 5.04
N VAL A 83 -6.87 5.91 4.12
CA VAL A 83 -5.75 5.02 4.47
C VAL A 83 -4.63 5.79 5.20
N ARG A 84 -4.26 6.98 4.71
CA ARG A 84 -3.27 7.85 5.37
C ARG A 84 -3.68 8.17 6.80
N ASN A 85 -4.93 8.56 7.00
CA ASN A 85 -5.44 8.92 8.32
C ASN A 85 -5.38 7.71 9.29
N LYS A 86 -5.78 6.51 8.82
CA LYS A 86 -5.71 5.27 9.62
C LYS A 86 -4.27 4.86 9.97
N VAL A 87 -3.32 5.08 9.07
CA VAL A 87 -1.89 4.82 9.34
C VAL A 87 -1.33 5.78 10.39
N ILE A 88 -1.73 7.06 10.36
CA ILE A 88 -1.33 8.05 11.37
C ILE A 88 -1.91 7.67 12.75
N GLU A 89 -3.19 7.29 12.81
CA GLU A 89 -3.83 6.81 14.05
C GLU A 89 -3.10 5.58 14.61
N ALA A 90 -2.80 4.59 13.76
CA ALA A 90 -2.07 3.39 14.17
C ALA A 90 -0.66 3.69 14.70
N TYR A 91 0.04 4.66 14.09
CA TYR A 91 1.34 5.12 14.58
C TYR A 91 1.24 5.78 15.96
N GLN A 92 0.25 6.66 16.14
CA GLN A 92 0.00 7.32 17.43
C GLN A 92 -0.34 6.32 18.54
N GLU A 93 -1.12 5.29 18.23
CA GLU A 93 -1.49 4.24 19.19
C GLU A 93 -0.27 3.43 19.65
N ILE A 94 0.61 3.03 18.72
CA ILE A 94 1.86 2.33 19.05
C ILE A 94 2.75 3.17 19.98
N MET A 95 2.85 4.48 19.73
CA MET A 95 3.62 5.40 20.57
C MET A 95 3.02 5.54 21.98
N ARG A 96 1.68 5.50 22.12
CA ARG A 96 0.98 5.52 23.41
C ARG A 96 1.11 4.23 24.21
N MET A 97 1.29 3.09 23.55
CA MET A 97 1.52 1.81 24.23
C MET A 97 2.94 1.63 24.78
N GLN A 98 3.90 2.45 24.35
CA GLN A 98 5.32 2.32 24.73
C GLN A 98 5.76 3.24 25.88
N VAL A 99 4.88 4.12 26.39
CA VAL A 99 5.15 4.97 27.56
C VAL A 99 4.68 4.32 28.86
#